data_AF-A0A1W9VPR0-F1
#
_entry.id   AF-A0A1W9VPR0-F1
#
_cell.length_a   1.000
_cell.length_b   1.000
_cell.length_c   1.000
_cell.angle_alpha   90.00
_cell.angle_beta   90.00
_cell.angle_gamma   90.00
#
_symmetry.space_group_name_H-M   'P 1'
#
loop_
_entity.id
_entity.type
_entity.pdbx_description
1 polymer ?
#
loop_
_entity_poly.entity_id
_entity_poly.type
_entity_poly.pdbx_seq_one_letter_code
_entity_poly.pdbx_strand_id
1 'polypeptide(L)'
;MKQNLKSCPVCDSDLAITRYECPSCRTKIEGTFKQTMFAELSAEQLEFIKIFLISHGSIKEVEKRLKISYPTVKNRLSVIVEVLTGKEESEVDHLSILDKIDSGDLSVEEALNLLNK
;
A
#
# COMPACT_ATOMS: atom_id res chain seq x y z
N MET A 1 -11.64 -2.16 19.48
CA MET A 1 -12.19 -3.18 18.55
C MET A 1 -11.04 -4.08 18.13
N LYS A 2 -11.18 -5.41 18.17
CA LYS A 2 -10.13 -6.34 17.71
C LYS A 2 -10.11 -6.32 16.17
N GLN A 3 -8.92 -6.31 15.57
CA GLN A 3 -8.77 -6.41 14.12
C GLN A 3 -9.23 -7.79 13.62
N ASN A 4 -9.72 -7.85 12.39
CA ASN A 4 -10.15 -9.11 11.75
C ASN A 4 -8.95 -10.08 11.64
N LEU A 5 -9.20 -11.37 11.91
CA LEU A 5 -8.24 -12.44 11.64
C LEU A 5 -8.16 -12.64 10.11
N LYS A 6 -6.95 -12.60 9.56
CA LYS A 6 -6.70 -12.84 8.13
C LYS A 6 -6.41 -14.30 7.83
N SER A 7 -5.70 -14.98 8.73
CA SER A 7 -5.29 -16.37 8.59
C SER A 7 -5.81 -17.24 9.73
N CYS A 8 -5.95 -18.53 9.44
CA CYS A 8 -6.35 -19.55 10.40
C CYS A 8 -5.21 -19.82 11.39
N PRO A 9 -5.40 -19.65 12.71
CA PRO A 9 -4.33 -19.84 13.70
C PRO A 9 -3.91 -21.31 13.90
N VAL A 10 -4.54 -22.25 13.18
CA VAL A 10 -4.25 -23.69 13.26
C VAL A 10 -3.43 -24.17 12.06
N CYS A 11 -3.64 -23.60 10.87
CA CYS A 11 -3.04 -24.09 9.63
C CYS A 11 -2.55 -22.98 8.69
N ASP A 12 -2.57 -21.72 9.15
CA ASP A 12 -2.15 -20.51 8.44
C ASP A 12 -2.85 -20.24 7.09
N SER A 13 -3.89 -21.00 6.73
CA SER A 13 -4.68 -20.79 5.52
C SER A 13 -5.58 -19.55 5.63
N ASP A 14 -5.98 -18.99 4.49
CA ASP A 14 -6.86 -17.81 4.44
C ASP A 14 -8.23 -18.07 5.07
N LEU A 15 -8.74 -17.08 5.81
CA LEU A 15 -10.08 -17.11 6.39
C LEU A 15 -11.10 -16.44 5.47
N ALA A 16 -12.24 -17.11 5.27
CA ALA A 16 -13.39 -16.53 4.59
C ALA A 16 -14.43 -16.02 5.60
N ILE A 17 -15.06 -14.88 5.30
CA ILE A 17 -16.22 -14.41 6.05
C ILE A 17 -17.42 -15.25 5.60
N THR A 18 -18.12 -15.89 6.54
CA THR A 18 -19.25 -16.80 6.23
C THR A 18 -20.61 -16.29 6.68
N ARG A 19 -20.65 -15.24 7.51
CA ARG A 19 -21.90 -14.74 8.10
C ARG A 19 -21.83 -13.26 8.46
N TYR A 20 -22.84 -12.50 8.04
CA TYR A 20 -23.16 -11.17 8.58
C TYR A 20 -24.35 -11.24 9.53
N GLU A 21 -24.35 -10.40 10.55
CA GLU A 21 -25.47 -10.27 11.49
C GLU A 21 -25.81 -8.79 11.68
N CYS A 22 -27.05 -8.41 11.38
CA CYS A 22 -27.51 -7.05 11.60
C CYS A 22 -27.76 -6.82 13.10
N PRO A 23 -27.09 -5.86 13.76
CA PRO A 23 -27.31 -5.60 15.18
C PRO A 23 -28.72 -5.09 15.50
N SER A 24 -29.37 -4.40 14.55
CA SER A 24 -30.66 -3.75 14.74
C SER A 24 -31.84 -4.73 14.65
N CYS A 25 -31.90 -5.55 13.60
CA CYS A 25 -33.01 -6.48 13.37
C CYS A 25 -32.64 -7.96 13.54
N ARG A 26 -31.38 -8.27 13.86
CA ARG A 26 -30.85 -9.63 14.08
C ARG A 26 -30.91 -10.54 12.85
N THR A 27 -31.23 -10.01 11.66
CA THR A 27 -31.15 -10.75 10.40
C THR A 27 -29.73 -11.28 10.21
N LYS A 28 -29.65 -12.59 9.92
CA LYS A 28 -28.41 -13.29 9.59
C LYS A 28 -28.38 -13.52 8.09
N ILE A 29 -27.25 -13.20 7.48
CA ILE A 29 -26.99 -13.44 6.07
C ILE A 29 -25.80 -14.39 6.00
N GLU A 30 -26.03 -15.60 5.50
CA GLU A 30 -25.02 -16.66 5.40
C GLU A 30 -24.59 -16.85 3.94
N GLY A 31 -23.31 -17.15 3.74
CA GLY A 31 -22.71 -17.33 2.42
C GLY A 31 -21.21 -17.07 2.47
N THR A 32 -20.49 -17.38 1.39
CA THR A 32 -19.05 -17.09 1.31
C THR A 32 -18.84 -15.68 0.80
N PHE A 33 -18.33 -14.79 1.64
CA PHE A 33 -18.09 -13.39 1.28
C PHE A 33 -16.61 -13.16 1.02
N LYS A 34 -16.30 -12.48 -0.08
CA LYS A 34 -14.95 -12.00 -0.35
C LYS A 34 -14.63 -10.83 0.57
N GLN A 35 -13.41 -10.80 1.09
CA GLN A 35 -12.89 -9.62 1.76
C GLN A 35 -12.63 -8.51 0.73
N THR A 36 -12.64 -7.25 1.17
CA THR A 36 -12.32 -6.11 0.31
C THR A 36 -10.83 -6.10 -0.01
N MET A 37 -10.41 -5.41 -1.09
CA MET A 37 -8.99 -5.23 -1.44
C MET A 37 -8.14 -4.69 -0.28
N PHE A 38 -8.73 -3.87 0.60
CA PHE A 38 -8.04 -3.32 1.77
C PHE A 38 -7.79 -4.35 2.87
N ALA A 39 -8.45 -5.51 2.84
CA ALA A 39 -8.20 -6.58 3.78
C ALA A 39 -6.86 -7.27 3.54
N GLU A 40 -6.25 -7.10 2.37
CA GLU A 40 -4.93 -7.63 2.06
C GLU A 40 -3.82 -6.79 2.71
N LEU A 41 -4.04 -5.47 2.87
CA LEU A 41 -3.07 -4.54 3.45
C LEU A 41 -2.71 -4.84 4.91
N SER A 42 -1.42 -4.85 5.23
CA SER A 42 -0.92 -5.00 6.60
C SER A 42 -1.41 -3.87 7.51
N ALA A 43 -1.31 -4.08 8.83
CA ALA A 43 -1.69 -3.03 9.80
C ALA A 43 -0.85 -1.75 9.61
N GLU A 44 0.44 -1.88 9.27
CA GLU A 44 1.30 -0.72 8.99
C GLU A 44 0.86 0.00 7.71
N GLN A 45 0.53 -0.75 6.65
CA GLN A 45 0.06 -0.18 5.38
C GLN A 45 -1.28 0.57 5.57
N LEU A 46 -2.21 0.02 6.35
CA LEU A 46 -3.48 0.69 6.68
C LEU A 46 -3.26 1.98 7.48
N GLU A 47 -2.35 1.99 8.46
CA GLU A 47 -2.04 3.20 9.21
C GLU A 47 -1.37 4.25 8.31
N PHE A 48 -0.50 3.83 7.40
CA PHE A 48 0.09 4.73 6.41
C PHE A 48 -0.98 5.35 5.49
N ILE A 49 -1.90 4.55 4.91
CA ILE A 49 -3.01 5.07 4.10
C ILE A 49 -3.83 6.09 4.89
N LYS A 50 -4.17 5.77 6.14
CA LYS A 50 -4.93 6.68 7.01
C LYS A 50 -4.21 8.01 7.19
N ILE A 51 -2.91 8.00 7.44
CA ILE A 51 -2.10 9.23 7.56
C ILE A 51 -2.07 9.98 6.23
N PHE A 52 -1.89 9.28 5.11
CA PHE A 52 -1.92 9.86 3.77
C PHE A 52 -3.25 10.56 3.48
N LEU A 53 -4.38 9.94 3.82
CA LEU A 53 -5.72 10.51 3.66
C LEU A 53 -5.96 11.73 4.58
N ILE A 54 -5.51 11.68 5.84
CA ILE A 54 -5.58 12.83 6.76
C ILE A 54 -4.73 14.00 6.22
N SER A 55 -3.62 13.69 5.55
CA SER A 55 -2.79 14.67 4.85
C SER A 55 -3.37 15.11 3.50
N HIS A 56 -4.59 14.70 3.14
CA HIS A 56 -5.24 14.99 1.86
C HIS A 56 -4.40 14.60 0.64
N GLY A 57 -3.58 13.55 0.77
CA GLY A 57 -2.66 13.09 -0.28
C GLY A 57 -1.40 13.94 -0.46
N SER A 58 -1.14 14.93 0.41
CA SER A 58 0.07 15.75 0.35
C SER A 58 1.29 14.98 0.85
N ILE A 59 2.19 14.63 -0.07
CA ILE A 59 3.44 13.92 0.26
C ILE A 59 4.26 14.72 1.28
N LYS A 60 4.38 16.05 1.10
CA LYS A 60 5.13 16.93 2.02
C LYS A 60 4.59 16.90 3.45
N GLU A 61 3.27 16.84 3.60
CA GLU A 61 2.64 16.77 4.91
C GLU A 61 2.84 15.39 5.54
N VAL A 62 2.83 14.32 4.74
CA VAL A 62 3.16 12.96 5.20
C VAL A 62 4.63 12.87 5.64
N GLU A 63 5.58 13.40 4.86
CA GLU A 63 7.00 13.49 5.25
C GLU A 63 7.16 14.14 6.61
N LYS A 64 6.49 15.28 6.83
CA LYS A 64 6.55 16.03 8.09
C LYS A 64 5.96 15.23 9.27
N ARG A 65 4.82 14.56 9.06
CA ARG A 65 4.13 13.79 10.11
C ARG A 65 4.88 12.53 10.50
N LEU A 66 5.42 11.83 9.50
CA LEU A 66 6.13 10.56 9.69
C LEU A 66 7.64 10.73 9.89
N LYS A 67 8.17 11.94 9.67
CA LYS A 67 9.62 12.26 9.73
C LYS A 67 10.45 11.34 8.84
N ILE A 68 9.96 11.09 7.62
CA ILE A 68 10.63 10.30 6.60
C ILE A 68 10.85 11.15 5.35
N SER A 69 11.78 10.73 4.50
CA SER A 69 12.10 11.46 3.26
C SER A 69 11.04 11.24 2.18
N TYR A 70 10.95 12.18 1.24
CA TYR A 70 10.07 12.09 0.07
C TYR A 70 10.17 10.74 -0.66
N PRO A 71 11.38 10.20 -0.97
CA PRO A 71 11.51 8.89 -1.59
C PRO A 71 10.90 7.76 -0.76
N THR A 72 11.01 7.82 0.57
CA THR A 72 10.39 6.80 1.44
C THR A 72 8.87 6.87 1.41
N VAL A 73 8.27 8.07 1.33
CA VAL A 73 6.81 8.20 1.20
C VAL A 73 6.33 7.62 -0.13
N LYS A 74 7.03 7.93 -1.23
CA LYS A 74 6.72 7.41 -2.56
C LYS A 74 6.82 5.89 -2.62
N ASN A 75 7.94 5.32 -2.20
CA ASN A 75 8.13 3.87 -2.20
C ASN A 75 7.05 3.17 -1.35
N ARG A 76 6.73 3.70 -0.16
CA ARG A 76 5.62 3.16 0.66
C ARG A 76 4.27 3.23 -0.05
N LEU A 77 3.98 4.29 -0.82
CA LEU A 77 2.77 4.38 -1.63
C LEU A 77 2.75 3.33 -2.73
N SER A 78 3.83 3.20 -3.50
CA SER A 78 3.90 2.24 -4.61
C SER A 78 3.73 0.81 -4.13
N VAL A 79 4.43 0.38 -3.07
CA VAL A 79 4.22 -0.96 -2.47
C VAL A 79 2.75 -1.21 -2.08
N ILE A 80 2.04 -0.18 -1.60
CA ILE A 80 0.62 -0.30 -1.26
C ILE A 80 -0.26 -0.39 -2.51
N VAL A 81 0.05 0.39 -3.55
CA VAL A 81 -0.67 0.31 -4.84
C VAL A 81 -0.48 -1.06 -5.48
N GLU A 82 0.70 -1.65 -5.39
CA GLU A 82 0.98 -3.00 -5.88
C GLU A 82 0.09 -4.04 -5.22
N VAL A 83 -0.04 -3.99 -3.89
CA VAL A 83 -0.94 -4.88 -3.15
C VAL A 83 -2.40 -4.66 -3.59
N LEU A 84 -2.84 -3.42 -3.74
CA LEU A 84 -4.24 -3.11 -4.09
C LEU A 84 -4.60 -3.45 -5.53
N THR A 85 -3.65 -3.39 -6.46
CA THR A 85 -3.88 -3.58 -7.90
C THR A 85 -3.45 -4.95 -8.40
N GLY A 86 -2.62 -5.68 -7.63
CA GLY A 86 -1.99 -6.93 -8.03
C GLY A 86 -1.03 -6.76 -9.22
N LYS A 87 -0.57 -5.54 -9.48
CA LYS A 87 0.36 -5.19 -10.56
C LYS A 87 1.53 -4.43 -9.96
N GLU A 88 2.74 -4.79 -10.35
CA GLU A 88 3.92 -3.95 -10.09
C GLU A 88 3.68 -2.59 -10.76
N GLU A 89 3.65 -1.52 -9.97
CA GLU A 89 3.81 -0.19 -10.54
C GLU A 89 5.24 -0.15 -11.06
N SER A 90 5.42 -0.04 -12.37
CA SER A 90 6.73 0.24 -12.94
C SER A 90 7.11 1.67 -12.56
N GLU A 91 7.51 1.90 -11.31
CA GLU A 91 8.24 3.10 -10.94
C GLU A 91 9.55 3.04 -11.74
N VAL A 92 9.74 4.03 -12.62
CA VAL A 92 11.07 4.34 -13.11
C VAL A 92 11.87 4.72 -11.88
N ASP A 93 12.66 3.76 -11.37
CA ASP A 93 13.32 3.87 -10.08
C ASP A 93 14.36 5.01 -10.14
N HIS A 94 13.98 6.17 -9.62
CA HIS A 94 14.83 7.35 -9.55
C HIS A 94 16.13 7.04 -8.79
N LEU A 95 16.13 6.11 -7.83
CA LEU A 95 17.35 5.67 -7.15
C LEU A 95 18.25 4.89 -8.11
N SER A 96 17.70 3.97 -8.91
CA SER A 96 18.46 3.25 -9.94
C SER A 96 19.06 4.20 -11.00
N ILE A 97 18.39 5.32 -11.29
CA ILE A 97 18.90 6.33 -12.22
C ILE A 97 20.05 7.11 -11.59
N LEU A 98 19.92 7.50 -10.32
CA LEU A 98 20.98 8.20 -9.59
C LEU A 98 22.21 7.32 -9.40
N ASP A 99 22.03 6.04 -9.07
CA ASP A 99 23.13 5.06 -8.94
C ASP A 99 23.87 4.86 -10.27
N LYS A 100 23.15 4.83 -11.40
CA LYS A 100 23.73 4.72 -12.74
C LYS A 100 24.44 6.00 -13.20
N ILE A 101 24.03 7.17 -12.70
CA ILE A 101 24.78 8.41 -12.92
C ILE A 101 26.08 8.39 -12.12
N ASP A 102 26.05 7.91 -10.87
CA ASP A 102 27.23 7.85 -10.00
C ASP A 102 28.25 6.79 -10.49
N SER A 103 27.78 5.69 -11.07
CA SER A 103 28.64 4.69 -11.72
C SER A 103 29.17 5.11 -13.09
N GLY A 104 28.61 6.18 -13.68
CA GLY A 104 28.95 6.67 -15.02
C GLY A 104 28.30 5.88 -16.16
N ASP A 105 27.41 4.94 -15.86
CA ASP A 105 26.67 4.12 -16.84
C ASP A 105 25.52 4.88 -17.51
N LEU A 106 25.13 6.03 -16.97
CA LEU A 106 24.04 6.85 -17.48
C LEU A 106 24.40 8.34 -17.41
N SER A 107 24.29 9.06 -18.53
CA SER A 107 24.51 10.50 -18.51
C SER A 107 23.33 11.24 -17.87
N VAL A 108 23.60 12.42 -17.34
CA VAL A 108 22.58 13.31 -16.75
C VAL A 108 21.47 13.64 -17.77
N GLU A 109 21.81 13.77 -19.05
CA GLU A 109 20.83 14.03 -20.12
C GLU A 109 19.92 12.82 -20.39
N GLU A 110 20.48 11.60 -20.39
CA GLU A 110 19.70 10.36 -20.56
C GLU A 110 18.80 10.09 -19.36
N ALA A 111 19.28 10.36 -18.15
CA ALA A 111 18.49 10.33 -16.94
C ALA A 111 17.28 11.28 -17.01
N LEU A 112 17.48 12.53 -17.43
CA LEU A 112 16.40 13.51 -17.56
C LEU A 112 15.33 13.08 -18.59
N ASN A 113 15.72 12.36 -19.64
CA ASN A 113 14.77 11.81 -20.61
C ASN A 113 13.96 10.62 -20.05
N LEU A 114 14.57 9.80 -19.20
CA LEU A 114 13.89 8.68 -18.52
C LEU A 114 12.89 9.17 -17.46
N LEU A 115 13.15 10.33 -16.85
CA LEU A 115 12.31 10.90 -15.77
C LEU A 115 11.15 11.77 -16.26
N ASN A 116 11.19 12.26 -17.51
CA ASN A 116 10.15 13.11 -18.09
C ASN A 116 9.08 12.32 -18.87
N LYS A 117 8.95 11.02 -18.62
CA LYS A 117 7.98 10.12 -19.24
C LYS A 117 7.07 9.52 -18.18
#